data_AF-A0A521I294-F1
#
_entry.id   AF-A0A521I294-F1
#
_cell.length_a   1.000
_cell.length_b   1.000
_cell.length_c   1.000
_cell.angle_alpha   90.00
_cell.angle_beta   90.00
_cell.angle_gamma   90.00
#
_symmetry.space_group_name_H-M   'P 1'
#
loop_
_entity.id
_entity.type
_entity.pdbx_description
1 polymer ?
#
loop_
_entity_poly.entity_id
_entity_poly.type
_entity_poly.pdbx_seq_one_letter_code
_entity_poly.pdbx_strand_id
1 'polypeptide(L)' 'MALSFAQDIRPLIRDSDVECMQDYGLDLSDLGEVRMHSQSIYDRLANKTMPEDGPWSDANIAKFKEWMDDGMLE' A
#
# COMPACT_ATOMS: atom_id res chain seq x y z
N MET A 1 14.33 9.16 8.51
CA MET A 1 13.42 8.48 9.46
C MET A 1 12.78 7.40 8.64
N ALA A 2 13.03 6.15 8.98
CA ALA A 2 12.46 5.00 8.31
C ALA A 2 10.93 5.03 8.44
N LEU A 3 10.21 4.90 7.34
CA LEU A 3 8.77 4.62 7.38
C LEU A 3 8.58 3.14 7.74
N SER A 4 7.54 2.83 8.51
CA SER A 4 7.17 1.45 8.84
C SER A 4 5.79 1.11 8.31
N PHE A 5 5.57 -0.15 7.94
CA PHE A 5 4.29 -0.57 7.43
C PHE A 5 3.21 -0.38 8.49
N ALA A 6 3.44 -0.86 9.70
CA ALA A 6 2.43 -0.82 10.77
C ALA A 6 2.04 0.60 11.20
N GLN A 7 2.95 1.58 11.16
CA GLN A 7 2.66 2.94 11.65
C GLN A 7 2.32 3.92 10.53
N ASP A 8 2.95 3.81 9.37
CA ASP A 8 2.79 4.80 8.29
C ASP A 8 1.94 4.29 7.12
N ILE A 9 1.98 2.99 6.80
CA ILE A 9 1.29 2.44 5.62
C ILE A 9 -0.07 1.80 5.98
N ARG A 10 -0.10 0.99 7.03
CA ARG A 10 -1.27 0.29 7.54
C ARG A 10 -2.46 1.20 7.84
N PRO A 11 -2.30 2.37 8.50
CA PRO A 11 -3.43 3.27 8.70
C PRO A 11 -3.88 3.99 7.42
N LEU A 12 -3.08 3.98 6.34
CA LEU A 12 -3.49 4.51 5.03
C LEU A 12 -4.33 3.50 4.25
N ILE A 13 -4.10 2.21 4.46
CA ILE A 13 -4.88 1.11 3.88
C ILE A 13 -6.17 0.98 4.70
N ARG A 14 -7.31 1.27 4.09
CA ARG A 14 -8.61 1.10 4.75
C ARG A 14 -9.04 -0.35 4.67
N ASP A 15 -9.98 -0.73 5.53
CA ASP A 15 -10.56 -2.08 5.48
C ASP A 15 -11.17 -2.39 4.10
N SER A 16 -11.82 -1.39 3.48
CA SER A 16 -12.35 -1.52 2.11
C SER A 16 -11.26 -1.71 1.04
N ASP A 17 -10.06 -1.15 1.21
CA ASP A 17 -8.93 -1.44 0.32
C ASP A 17 -8.53 -2.93 0.43
N VAL A 18 -8.50 -3.46 1.66
CA VAL A 18 -8.18 -4.86 1.95
C VAL A 18 -9.24 -5.78 1.34
N GLU A 19 -10.53 -5.52 1.58
CA GLU A 19 -11.63 -6.30 1.01
C GLU A 19 -11.59 -6.32 -0.51
N CYS A 20 -11.35 -5.16 -1.14
CA CYS A 20 -11.21 -5.08 -2.59
C CYS A 20 -10.03 -5.94 -3.08
N MET A 21 -8.89 -5.89 -2.40
CA MET A 21 -7.72 -6.67 -2.83
C MET A 21 -7.85 -8.16 -2.52
N GLN A 22 -8.60 -8.55 -1.49
CA GLN A 22 -8.94 -9.95 -1.24
C GLN A 22 -9.70 -10.58 -2.41
N ASP A 23 -10.54 -9.83 -3.12
CA ASP A 23 -11.21 -10.32 -4.35
C ASP A 23 -10.20 -10.63 -5.47
N TYR A 24 -9.08 -9.89 -5.51
CA TYR A 24 -7.95 -10.14 -6.42
C TYR A 24 -6.96 -11.18 -5.88
N GLY A 25 -7.18 -11.71 -4.67
CA GLY A 25 -6.31 -12.67 -4.00
C GLY A 25 -5.02 -12.06 -3.44
N LEU A 26 -5.05 -10.79 -3.05
CA LEU A 26 -3.94 -10.08 -2.40
C LEU A 26 -4.39 -9.51 -1.06
N ASP A 27 -3.74 -9.88 0.03
CA ASP A 27 -4.07 -9.34 1.35
C ASP A 27 -3.21 -8.10 1.66
N LEU A 28 -3.82 -6.91 1.61
CA LEU A 28 -3.15 -5.66 1.97
C LEU A 28 -2.93 -5.51 3.48
N SER A 29 -3.49 -6.42 4.29
CA SER A 29 -3.24 -6.50 5.72
C SER A 29 -2.06 -7.42 6.05
N ASP A 30 -1.53 -8.18 5.10
CA ASP A 30 -0.35 -9.01 5.31
C ASP A 30 0.89 -8.29 4.79
N LEU A 31 1.84 -8.03 5.70
CA LEU A 31 3.09 -7.40 5.32
C LEU A 31 3.87 -8.24 4.29
N GLY A 32 3.84 -9.56 4.41
CA GLY A 32 4.54 -10.45 3.49
C GLY A 32 4.02 -10.32 2.07
N GLU A 33 2.70 -10.37 1.90
CA GLU A 33 2.04 -10.14 0.60
C GLU A 33 2.28 -8.71 0.08
N VAL A 34 2.10 -7.69 0.92
CA VAL A 34 2.36 -6.30 0.54
C VAL A 34 3.81 -6.09 0.12
N ARG A 35 4.78 -6.70 0.80
CA ARG A 35 6.21 -6.62 0.42
C ARG A 35 6.47 -7.30 -0.91
N MET A 36 5.93 -8.50 -1.09
CA MET A 36 6.08 -9.28 -2.30
C MET A 36 5.47 -8.58 -3.52
N HIS A 37 4.33 -7.90 -3.34
CA HIS A 37 3.60 -7.20 -4.39
C HIS A 37 3.76 -5.67 -4.36
N SER A 38 4.68 -5.15 -3.54
CA SER A 38 4.87 -3.72 -3.27
C SER A 38 4.99 -2.89 -4.53
N GLN A 39 5.77 -3.37 -5.49
CA GLN A 39 5.97 -2.70 -6.77
C GLN A 39 4.69 -2.64 -7.62
N SER A 40 3.90 -3.72 -7.64
CA SER A 40 2.61 -3.76 -8.34
C SER A 40 1.55 -2.88 -7.65
N ILE A 41 1.55 -2.86 -6.33
CA ILE A 41 0.67 -1.99 -5.53
C ILE A 41 1.03 -0.53 -5.81
N TYR A 42 2.31 -0.18 -5.77
CA TYR A 42 2.79 1.18 -6.08
C TYR A 42 2.39 1.61 -7.49
N ASP A 43 2.51 0.73 -8.49
CA ASP A 43 2.11 1.05 -9.86
C ASP A 43 0.60 1.35 -9.95
N ARG A 44 -0.26 0.54 -9.33
CA ARG A 44 -1.71 0.81 -9.31
C ARG A 44 -2.09 2.08 -8.58
N LEU A 45 -1.43 2.35 -7.45
CA LEU A 45 -1.58 3.58 -6.68
C LEU A 45 -1.12 4.80 -7.50
N ALA A 46 0.04 4.72 -8.16
CA ALA A 46 0.58 5.77 -9.02
C ALA A 46 -0.31 6.05 -10.24
N ASN A 47 -0.93 5.01 -10.80
CA ASN A 47 -1.93 5.12 -11.86
C ASN A 47 -3.28 5.68 -11.37
N LYS A 48 -3.46 5.92 -10.06
CA LYS A 48 -4.72 6.37 -9.44
C LYS A 48 -5.91 5.48 -9.80
N THR A 49 -5.62 4.22 -10.10
CA THR A 49 -6.61 3.18 -10.40
C THR A 49 -7.09 2.47 -9.14
N MET A 50 -6.43 2.75 -8.00
CA MET A 50 -6.78 2.21 -6.69
C MET A 50 -6.68 3.24 -5.58
N PRO A 51 -7.55 3.14 -4.56
CA PRO A 51 -8.73 2.26 -4.51
C PRO A 51 -9.91 2.77 -5.35
N GLU A 52 -10.87 1.88 -5.63
CA GLU A 52 -12.17 2.15 -6.27
C GLU A 52 -12.94 3.30 -5.60
N ASP A 53 -12.86 3.39 -4.27
CA ASP A 53 -13.55 4.40 -3.45
C ASP A 53 -12.91 5.80 -3.55
N GLY A 54 -11.66 5.88 -3.99
CA GLY A 54 -10.96 7.16 -4.17
C GLY A 54 -9.45 7.00 -4.09
N PRO A 55 -8.70 7.40 -5.13
CA PRO A 55 -7.28 7.17 -5.19
C PRO A 55 -6.53 7.82 -4.04
N TRP A 56 -5.43 7.20 -3.62
CA TRP A 56 -4.53 7.80 -2.65
C TRP A 56 -4.03 9.17 -3.12
N SER A 57 -3.95 10.12 -2.20
CA SER A 57 -3.30 11.40 -2.46
C SER A 57 -1.83 11.20 -2.81
N ASP A 58 -1.27 12.07 -3.64
CA ASP A 58 0.13 11.97 -4.08
C ASP A 58 1.13 11.92 -2.90
N ALA A 59 0.78 12.51 -1.75
CA ALA A 59 1.54 12.41 -0.50
C ALA A 59 1.57 10.98 0.09
N ASN A 60 0.45 10.25 0.05
CA ASN A 60 0.39 8.87 0.55
C ASN A 60 1.14 7.92 -0.37
N ILE A 61 1.05 8.15 -1.69
CA ILE A 61 1.83 7.42 -2.70
C ILE A 61 3.33 7.64 -2.50
N ALA A 62 3.74 8.88 -2.20
CA ALA A 62 5.13 9.21 -1.89
C ALA A 62 5.61 8.48 -0.61
N LYS A 63 4.79 8.43 0.45
CA LYS A 63 5.10 7.64 1.66
C LYS A 63 5.28 6.16 1.36
N PHE A 64 4.39 5.57 0.56
CA PHE A 64 4.53 4.17 0.16
C PHE A 64 5.84 3.93 -0.60
N LYS A 65 6.22 4.87 -1.47
CA LYS A 65 7.49 4.82 -2.20
C LYS A 65 8.71 4.92 -1.27
N GLU A 66 8.70 5.87 -0.33
CA GLU A 66 9.77 5.99 0.67
C GLU A 66 9.89 4.72 1.50
N TRP A 67 8.76 4.14 1.91
CA TRP A 67 8.76 2.87 2.65
C TRP A 67 9.38 1.72 1.85
N MET A 68 9.08 1.63 0.55
CA MET A 68 9.74 0.67 -0.34
C MET A 68 11.26 0.91 -0.44
N ASP A 69 11.68 2.18 -0.57
CA ASP A 69 13.09 2.58 -0.68
C ASP A 69 13.87 2.29 0.62
N ASP A 70 13.23 2.46 1.78
CA ASP A 70 13.79 2.18 3.10
C ASP A 70 13.92 0.67 3.40
N GLY A 71 13.49 -0.19 2.47
CA GLY A 71 13.61 -1.66 2.58
C GLY A 71 12.35 -2.36 3.12
N MET A 72 11.21 -1.66 3.11
CA MET A 72 9.91 -2.19 3.47
C MET A 72 9.84 -2.69 4.92
N LEU A 73 10.22 -1.84 5.87
CA LEU A 73 10.25 -2.21 7.29
C LEU A 73 8.84 -2.49 7.84
N GLU A 74 8.73 -3.44 8.76
CA GLU A 74 7.48 -3.80 9.44
C GLU A 74 6.97 -2.67 10.33
#